data_AF-A0A444JCA1-F1
#
_entry.id   AF-A0A444JCA1-F1
#
_cell.length_a   1.000
_cell.length_b   1.000
_cell.length_c   1.000
_cell.angle_alpha   90.00
_cell.angle_beta   90.00
_cell.angle_gamma   90.00
#
_symmetry.space_group_name_H-M   'P 1'
#
loop_
_entity.id
_entity.type
_entity.pdbx_description
1 polymer ?
#
loop_
_entity_poly.entity_id
_entity_poly.type
_entity_poly.pdbx_seq_one_letter_code
_entity_poly.pdbx_strand_id
1 'polypeptide(L)'
;MIKQETHSVAMGYILWIFGFMGMHRFYYGKPISGTLYFFTLGLLGIGWIVDLFLIPGMDREADLRFTPGPNNYNIAWILLVFLGALGVHRMYMGKWLTGILYLFTVGLCGFGILYDLWTMNDQLTEVNTGA
;
A
#
# COMPACT_ATOMS: atom_id res chain seq x y z
N MET A 1 13.00 14.60 19.09
CA MET A 1 12.95 13.26 18.47
C MET A 1 12.27 13.43 17.13
N ILE A 2 12.97 13.21 16.01
CA ILE A 2 12.34 13.28 14.68
C ILE A 2 11.39 12.08 14.62
N LYS A 3 10.07 12.33 14.60
CA LYS A 3 9.08 11.27 14.39
C LYS A 3 9.31 10.73 12.98
N GLN A 4 9.63 9.44 12.87
CA GLN A 4 9.76 8.80 11.58
C GLN A 4 8.39 8.33 11.15
N GLU A 5 7.78 9.06 10.23
CA GLU A 5 6.49 8.70 9.63
C GLU A 5 6.68 7.46 8.74
N THR A 6 5.74 6.54 8.80
CA THR A 6 5.73 5.36 7.93
C THR A 6 5.18 5.73 6.55
N HIS A 7 4.06 6.45 6.55
CA HIS A 7 3.33 6.89 5.37
C HIS A 7 3.49 8.41 5.23
N SER A 8 2.97 8.96 4.14
CA SER A 8 2.95 10.41 3.92
C SER A 8 1.61 10.83 3.35
N VAL A 9 1.10 11.94 3.89
CA VAL A 9 -0.10 12.64 3.40
C VAL A 9 0.01 12.95 1.90
N ALA A 10 1.17 13.40 1.43
CA ALA A 10 1.40 13.72 0.02
C ALA A 10 1.20 12.50 -0.89
N MET A 11 1.76 11.35 -0.53
CA MET A 11 1.53 10.10 -1.26
C MET A 11 0.05 9.68 -1.21
N GLY A 12 -0.61 9.85 -0.05
CA GLY A 12 -2.05 9.63 0.08
C GLY A 12 -2.87 10.41 -0.94
N TYR A 13 -2.56 11.70 -1.12
CA TYR A 13 -3.23 12.53 -2.13
C TYR A 13 -2.87 12.16 -3.58
N ILE A 14 -1.64 11.71 -3.86
CA ILE A 14 -1.27 11.19 -5.18
C ILE A 14 -2.08 9.94 -5.51
N LEU A 15 -2.17 8.99 -4.57
CA LEU A 15 -2.93 7.76 -4.74
C LEU A 15 -4.45 8.00 -4.77
N TRP A 16 -4.93 9.07 -4.13
CA TRP A 16 -6.32 9.49 -4.15
C TRP A 16 -6.80 9.93 -5.55
N ILE A 17 -5.92 10.39 -6.45
CA ILE A 17 -6.27 10.66 -7.85
C ILE A 17 -6.80 9.38 -8.54
N PHE A 18 -6.24 8.23 -8.17
CA PHE A 18 -6.70 6.89 -8.57
C PHE A 18 -7.63 6.26 -7.52
N GLY A 19 -8.17 7.09 -6.62
CA GLY A 19 -8.85 6.69 -5.39
C GLY A 19 -10.23 6.06 -5.59
N PHE A 20 -10.83 6.14 -6.78
CA PHE A 20 -12.03 5.37 -7.11
C PHE A 20 -11.79 3.86 -7.04
N MET A 21 -10.54 3.41 -7.22
CA MET A 21 -10.11 2.03 -7.01
C MET A 21 -9.76 1.72 -5.54
N GLY A 22 -9.78 2.71 -4.63
CA GLY A 22 -9.45 2.55 -3.22
C GLY A 22 -7.96 2.51 -2.88
N MET A 23 -7.06 2.89 -3.80
CA MET A 23 -5.60 2.75 -3.66
C MET A 23 -5.02 3.42 -2.41
N HIS A 24 -5.45 4.65 -2.09
CA HIS A 24 -5.01 5.36 -0.89
C HIS A 24 -5.46 4.67 0.40
N ARG A 25 -6.59 3.95 0.40
CA ARG A 25 -7.05 3.18 1.56
C ARG A 25 -6.21 1.93 1.79
N PHE A 26 -5.82 1.24 0.72
CA PHE A 26 -4.86 0.13 0.83
C PHE A 26 -3.50 0.64 1.32
N TYR A 27 -3.04 1.77 0.79
CA TYR A 27 -1.82 2.45 1.23
C TYR A 27 -1.80 2.69 2.74
N TYR A 28 -2.85 3.27 3.32
CA TYR A 28 -2.95 3.46 4.77
C TYR A 28 -3.35 2.20 5.57
N GLY A 29 -3.28 1.00 4.98
CA GLY A 29 -3.53 -0.25 5.68
C GLY A 29 -4.99 -0.50 6.02
N LYS A 30 -5.95 0.01 5.23
CA LYS A 30 -7.38 -0.24 5.39
C LYS A 30 -7.95 -1.12 4.26
N PRO A 31 -7.51 -2.38 4.14
CA PRO A 31 -7.79 -3.22 2.97
C PRO A 31 -9.27 -3.55 2.77
N ILE A 32 -10.03 -3.71 3.86
CA ILE A 32 -11.48 -3.97 3.79
C ILE A 32 -12.19 -2.78 3.13
N SER A 33 -11.91 -1.55 3.60
CA SER A 33 -12.52 -0.35 3.04
C SER A 33 -12.00 -0.05 1.63
N GLY A 34 -10.73 -0.33 1.33
CA GLY A 34 -10.18 -0.21 -0.03
C GLY A 34 -10.87 -1.17 -1.01
N THR A 35 -11.13 -2.40 -0.58
CA THR A 35 -11.85 -3.41 -1.39
C THR A 35 -13.30 -3.00 -1.63
N LEU A 36 -13.97 -2.47 -0.60
CA LEU A 36 -15.30 -1.90 -0.78
C LEU A 36 -15.29 -0.77 -1.81
N TYR A 37 -14.30 0.13 -1.74
CA TYR A 37 -14.13 1.21 -2.71
C TYR A 37 -13.93 0.67 -4.13
N PHE A 38 -13.05 -0.32 -4.31
CA PHE A 38 -12.79 -0.95 -5.59
C PHE A 38 -14.07 -1.48 -6.27
N PHE A 39 -14.92 -2.20 -5.53
CA PHE A 39 -16.16 -2.77 -6.07
C PHE A 39 -17.31 -1.76 -6.21
N THR A 40 -17.24 -0.61 -5.54
CA THR A 40 -18.32 0.40 -5.52
C THR A 40 -17.95 1.71 -6.19
N LEU A 41 -16.78 1.76 -6.85
CA LEU A 41 -16.18 2.97 -7.42
C LEU A 41 -16.09 4.10 -6.38
N GLY A 42 -15.55 3.77 -5.20
CA GLY A 42 -15.37 4.68 -4.07
C GLY A 42 -16.67 5.10 -3.38
N LEU A 43 -17.66 4.19 -3.36
CA LEU A 43 -19.04 4.40 -2.93
C LEU A 43 -19.78 5.47 -3.75
N LEU A 44 -19.89 5.23 -5.06
CA LEU A 44 -20.57 6.08 -6.04
C LEU A 44 -19.98 7.49 -6.16
N GLY A 45 -18.67 7.64 -5.90
CA GLY A 45 -17.95 8.91 -5.99
C GLY A 45 -18.06 9.82 -4.76
N ILE A 46 -19.03 9.60 -3.86
CA ILE A 46 -19.17 10.40 -2.63
C ILE A 46 -18.01 10.11 -1.67
N GLY A 47 -17.72 8.82 -1.45
CA GLY A 47 -16.63 8.41 -0.58
C GLY A 47 -15.27 8.95 -1.06
N TRP A 48 -15.07 8.97 -2.37
CA TRP A 48 -13.89 9.60 -2.99
C TRP A 48 -13.74 11.08 -2.62
N ILE A 49 -14.81 11.88 -2.61
CA ILE A 49 -14.76 13.29 -2.17
C ILE A 49 -14.49 13.39 -0.67
N VAL A 50 -15.18 12.59 0.14
CA VAL A 50 -15.03 12.59 1.60
C VAL A 50 -13.58 12.24 2.00
N ASP A 51 -12.90 11.40 1.22
CA ASP A 51 -11.53 11.01 1.49
C ASP A 51 -10.52 12.15 1.46
N LEU A 52 -10.82 13.29 0.80
CA LEU A 52 -9.98 14.49 0.88
C LEU A 52 -9.75 14.95 2.32
N PHE A 53 -10.76 14.77 3.18
CA PHE A 53 -10.72 15.15 4.59
C PHE A 53 -10.22 14.01 5.48
N LEU A 54 -10.38 12.75 5.05
CA LEU A 54 -10.01 11.58 5.86
C LEU A 54 -8.52 11.22 5.76
N ILE A 55 -7.84 11.59 4.66
CA ILE A 55 -6.42 11.25 4.43
C ILE A 55 -5.51 11.61 5.63
N PRO A 56 -5.54 12.84 6.20
CA PRO A 56 -4.71 13.16 7.38
C PRO A 56 -5.06 12.34 8.64
N GLY A 57 -6.29 11.84 8.74
CA GLY A 57 -6.68 10.91 9.81
C GLY A 57 -6.08 9.52 9.58
N MET A 58 -6.20 9.00 8.36
CA MET A 58 -5.68 7.69 7.98
C MET A 58 -4.15 7.62 8.09
N ASP A 59 -3.46 8.70 7.76
CA ASP A 59 -2.01 8.85 7.93
C ASP A 59 -1.58 8.70 9.40
N ARG A 60 -2.25 9.43 10.30
CA ARG A 60 -1.99 9.32 11.75
C ARG A 60 -2.29 7.93 12.29
N GLU A 61 -3.36 7.29 11.82
CA GLU A 61 -3.69 5.92 12.21
C GLU A 61 -2.65 4.90 11.70
N ALA A 62 -2.14 5.09 10.48
CA ALA A 62 -1.11 4.24 9.91
C ALA A 62 0.20 4.32 10.71
N ASP A 63 0.61 5.52 11.14
CA ASP A 63 1.79 5.70 11.99
C ASP A 63 1.68 5.08 13.38
N LEU A 64 0.47 4.93 13.90
CA LEU A 64 0.25 4.23 15.17
C LEU A 64 0.28 2.71 14.99
N ARG A 65 -0.01 2.21 13.79
CA ARG A 65 -0.13 0.78 13.51
C ARG A 65 1.15 0.16 12.96
N PHE A 66 1.92 0.90 12.16
CA PHE A 66 3.06 0.38 11.42
C PHE A 66 4.38 0.90 11.99
N THR A 67 5.43 0.09 11.85
CA THR A 67 6.75 0.39 12.42
C THR A 67 7.70 0.91 11.34
N PRO A 68 8.26 2.12 11.50
CA PRO A 68 9.26 2.63 10.57
C PRO A 68 10.56 1.81 10.67
N GLY A 69 11.30 1.73 9.57
CA GLY A 69 12.56 1.01 9.53
C GLY A 69 13.31 1.22 8.21
N PRO A 70 14.29 0.35 7.89
CA PRO A 70 15.14 0.51 6.72
C PRO A 70 14.37 0.52 5.40
N ASN A 71 13.28 -0.24 5.30
CA ASN A 71 12.43 -0.27 4.12
C ASN A 71 11.31 0.77 4.23
N ASN A 72 11.27 1.66 3.24
CA ASN A 72 10.33 2.77 3.21
C ASN A 72 9.00 2.34 2.57
N TYR A 73 7.89 2.61 3.25
CA TYR A 73 6.55 2.25 2.77
C TYR A 73 6.17 2.97 1.48
N ASN A 74 6.52 4.26 1.34
CA ASN A 74 6.22 5.04 0.13
C ASN A 74 6.93 4.44 -1.08
N ILE A 75 8.20 4.07 -0.94
CA ILE A 75 8.97 3.44 -2.02
C ILE A 75 8.37 2.08 -2.37
N ALA A 76 8.09 1.24 -1.37
CA ALA A 76 7.47 -0.07 -1.60
C ALA A 76 6.13 0.05 -2.35
N TRP A 77 5.30 1.03 -2.01
CA TRP A 77 4.04 1.30 -2.71
C TRP A 77 4.21 1.82 -4.13
N ILE A 78 5.16 2.72 -4.39
CA ILE A 78 5.51 3.14 -5.75
C ILE A 78 5.92 1.90 -6.57
N LEU A 79 6.79 1.05 -6.00
CA LEU A 79 7.25 -0.16 -6.66
C LEU A 79 6.10 -1.14 -6.92
N LEU A 80 5.14 -1.29 -6.00
CA LEU A 80 3.97 -2.13 -6.21
C LEU A 80 3.09 -1.61 -7.34
N VAL A 81 2.84 -0.30 -7.38
CA VAL A 81 1.95 0.32 -8.39
C VAL A 81 2.55 0.20 -9.80
N PHE A 82 3.83 0.51 -9.97
CA PHE A 82 4.45 0.57 -11.31
C PHE A 82 5.14 -0.72 -11.74
N LEU A 83 5.69 -1.48 -10.79
CA LEU A 83 6.52 -2.66 -11.04
C LEU A 83 6.03 -3.89 -10.28
N GLY A 84 4.80 -3.85 -9.74
CA GLY A 84 4.23 -4.93 -8.93
C GLY A 84 4.11 -6.25 -9.69
N ALA A 85 3.70 -6.19 -10.96
CA ALA A 85 3.62 -7.38 -11.82
C ALA A 85 4.99 -8.05 -12.06
N LEU A 86 6.08 -7.29 -11.94
CA LEU A 86 7.45 -7.78 -12.06
C LEU A 86 8.04 -8.24 -10.71
N GLY A 87 7.33 -8.02 -9.59
CA GLY A 87 7.75 -8.44 -8.26
C GLY A 87 8.85 -7.57 -7.62
N VAL A 88 9.13 -6.38 -8.16
CA VAL A 88 10.25 -5.54 -7.71
C VAL A 88 10.05 -5.05 -6.28
N HIS A 89 8.81 -4.75 -5.86
CA HIS A 89 8.49 -4.40 -4.48
C HIS A 89 8.82 -5.54 -3.50
N ARG A 90 8.66 -6.80 -3.91
CA ARG A 90 9.05 -7.96 -3.08
C ARG A 90 10.56 -8.08 -2.96
N MET A 91 11.30 -7.88 -4.05
CA MET A 91 12.76 -7.85 -4.02
C MET A 91 13.29 -6.70 -3.15
N TYR A 92 12.63 -5.53 -3.19
CA TYR A 92 12.94 -4.40 -2.32
C TYR A 92 12.80 -4.75 -0.83
N MET A 93 11.78 -5.52 -0.45
CA MET A 93 11.62 -6.06 0.91
C MET A 93 12.58 -7.23 1.24
N GLY A 94 13.53 -7.57 0.36
CA GLY A 94 14.43 -8.73 0.52
C GLY A 94 13.80 -10.09 0.21
N LYS A 95 12.53 -10.14 -0.21
CA LYS A 95 11.79 -11.37 -0.56
C LYS A 95 12.10 -11.83 -1.99
N TRP A 96 13.39 -12.09 -2.27
CA TRP A 96 13.90 -12.42 -3.60
C TRP A 96 13.20 -13.60 -4.26
N LEU A 97 13.00 -14.71 -3.53
CA LEU A 97 12.39 -15.90 -4.09
C LEU A 97 11.00 -15.61 -4.66
N THR A 98 10.17 -14.89 -3.90
CA THR A 98 8.81 -14.58 -4.34
C THR A 98 8.74 -13.42 -5.33
N GLY A 99 9.73 -12.50 -5.32
CA GLY A 99 9.88 -11.48 -6.37
C GLY A 99 10.26 -12.09 -7.71
N ILE A 100 11.23 -13.01 -7.75
CA ILE A 100 11.59 -13.76 -8.97
C ILE A 100 10.42 -14.61 -9.43
N LEU A 101 9.70 -15.24 -8.48
CA LEU A 101 8.46 -15.92 -8.81
C LEU A 101 7.51 -14.96 -9.53
N TYR A 102 7.23 -13.76 -9.01
CA TYR A 102 6.34 -12.80 -9.69
C TYR A 102 6.81 -12.45 -11.11
N LEU A 103 8.11 -12.25 -11.32
CA LEU A 103 8.67 -11.89 -12.62
C LEU A 103 8.31 -12.89 -13.74
N PHE A 104 8.43 -14.20 -13.48
CA PHE A 104 8.24 -15.24 -14.52
C PHE A 104 6.78 -15.56 -14.87
N THR A 105 5.88 -14.81 -14.28
CA THR A 105 4.61 -15.37 -13.84
C THR A 105 3.53 -14.29 -13.75
N VAL A 106 3.98 -13.04 -13.92
CA VAL A 106 3.17 -11.82 -13.88
C VAL A 106 2.42 -11.75 -12.55
N GLY A 107 3.15 -12.01 -11.46
CA GLY A 107 2.76 -11.91 -10.06
C GLY A 107 1.30 -12.16 -9.70
N LEU A 108 0.81 -13.40 -9.67
CA LEU A 108 1.05 -14.47 -10.62
C LEU A 108 -0.33 -14.72 -11.21
N CYS A 109 -0.53 -14.34 -12.47
CA CYS A 109 -1.86 -14.02 -13.02
C CYS A 109 -2.60 -12.90 -12.25
N GLY A 110 -1.89 -11.97 -11.60
CA GLY A 110 -2.46 -10.78 -10.92
C GLY A 110 -2.99 -10.99 -9.49
N PHE A 111 -3.29 -12.23 -9.07
CA PHE A 111 -3.74 -12.51 -7.69
C PHE A 111 -2.70 -12.14 -6.63
N GLY A 112 -1.43 -12.22 -6.99
CA GLY A 112 -0.34 -11.82 -6.11
C GLY A 112 -0.40 -10.33 -5.77
N ILE A 113 -0.65 -9.49 -6.78
CA ILE A 113 -0.81 -8.04 -6.58
C ILE A 113 -1.97 -7.76 -5.62
N LEU A 114 -3.11 -8.45 -5.77
CA LEU A 114 -4.25 -8.31 -4.85
C LEU A 114 -3.89 -8.70 -3.40
N TYR A 115 -3.12 -9.78 -3.24
CA TYR A 115 -2.61 -10.19 -1.93
C TYR A 115 -1.70 -9.12 -1.31
N ASP A 116 -0.79 -8.55 -2.09
CA ASP A 116 0.13 -7.53 -1.61
C ASP A 116 -0.58 -6.18 -1.34
N LEU A 117 -1.64 -5.82 -2.09
CA LEU A 117 -2.49 -4.67 -1.74
C LEU A 117 -3.06 -4.77 -0.32
N TRP A 118 -3.35 -6.00 0.13
CA TRP A 118 -3.91 -6.24 1.46
C TRP A 118 -2.87 -6.30 2.56
N THR A 119 -1.71 -6.89 2.28
CA THR A 119 -0.79 -7.37 3.31
C THR A 119 0.56 -6.67 3.32
N MET A 120 0.92 -5.90 2.28
CA MET A 120 2.27 -5.36 2.15
C MET A 120 2.69 -4.46 3.31
N ASN A 121 1.77 -3.69 3.90
CA ASN A 121 2.11 -2.84 5.05
C ASN A 121 2.49 -3.65 6.30
N ASP A 122 1.78 -4.75 6.55
CA ASP A 122 2.13 -5.67 7.64
C ASP A 122 3.46 -6.38 7.32
N GLN A 123 3.64 -6.84 6.08
CA GLN A 123 4.90 -7.43 5.62
C GLN A 123 6.11 -6.49 5.77
N LEU A 124 5.96 -5.20 5.48
CA LEU A 124 7.02 -4.20 5.67
C LEU A 124 7.33 -3.99 7.14
N THR A 125 6.29 -4.00 7.99
CA THR A 125 6.44 -3.89 9.44
C THR A 125 7.28 -5.04 9.97
N GLU A 126 6.93 -6.28 9.60
CA GLU A 126 7.68 -7.49 9.97
C GLU A 126 9.16 -7.38 9.58
N VAL A 127 9.43 -7.06 8.31
CA VAL A 127 10.81 -6.92 7.80
C VAL A 127 11.57 -5.80 8.51
N ASN A 128 10.91 -4.66 8.78
CA ASN A 128 11.52 -3.54 9.49
C ASN A 128 11.80 -3.84 10.96
N THR A 129 10.97 -4.68 11.59
CA THR A 129 11.18 -5.15 12.96
C THR A 129 12.18 -6.30 13.08
N GLY A 130 12.59 -6.90 11.94
CA GLY A 130 13.44 -8.10 11.93
C GLY A 130 12.74 -9.33 12.50
N ALA A 131 11.40 -9.37 12.42
CA ALA A 131 10.55 -10.47 12.87
C ALA A 131 10.34 -11.51 11.78
#